data_AF-A0A2K3JRR1-F1
#
_entry.id   AF-A0A2K3JRR1-F1
#
_cell.length_a   1.000
_cell.length_b   1.000
_cell.length_c   1.000
_cell.angle_alpha   90.00
_cell.angle_beta   90.00
_cell.angle_gamma   90.00
#
_symmetry.space_group_name_H-M   'P 1'
#
loop_
_entity.id
_entity.type
_entity.pdbx_description
1 polymer ?
#
loop_
_entity_poly.entity_id
_entity_poly.type
_entity_poly.pdbx_seq_one_letter_code
_entity_poly.pdbx_strand_id
1 'polypeptide(L)'
;MLSHLELGSVSGEVLLGLLQKSPVLNTLIFKGISKFDQELLNSAAVPGCLASTLQVVKFGNVHGLEHELFLAKFFMENGMVLERMSFSAVRWRREELIEEFKEKLYSFKKGVSFAILEFRY
;
A
#
# COMPACT_ATOMS: atom_id res chain seq x y z
N MET A 1 10.39 -15.87 12.18
CA MET A 1 10.48 -14.89 11.09
C MET A 1 9.09 -14.36 10.80
N LEU A 2 8.90 -13.03 10.78
CA LEU A 2 7.60 -12.39 10.56
C LEU A 2 7.29 -12.33 9.06
N SER A 3 6.53 -13.31 8.56
CA SER A 3 6.05 -13.34 7.17
C SER A 3 4.69 -12.68 6.98
N HIS A 4 3.96 -12.47 8.06
CA HIS A 4 2.68 -11.78 8.07
C HIS A 4 2.72 -10.66 9.11
N LEU A 5 2.38 -9.45 8.69
CA LEU A 5 2.32 -8.27 9.54
C LEU A 5 0.94 -7.66 9.42
N GLU A 6 0.21 -7.63 10.54
CA GLU A 6 -1.08 -6.97 10.66
C GLU A 6 -0.94 -5.77 11.59
N LEU A 7 -1.32 -4.60 11.10
CA LEU A 7 -1.20 -3.32 11.78
C LEU A 7 -2.57 -2.66 11.91
N GLY A 8 -2.72 -1.89 12.98
CA GLY A 8 -3.85 -0.98 13.14
C GLY A 8 -3.74 0.24 12.22
N SER A 9 -4.07 1.40 12.76
CA SER A 9 -3.72 2.67 12.11
C SER A 9 -2.29 3.03 12.51
N VAL A 10 -1.40 3.19 11.52
CA VAL A 10 0.02 3.51 11.74
C VAL A 10 0.43 4.69 10.87
N SER A 11 1.48 5.41 11.28
CA SER A 11 2.08 6.41 10.40
C SER A 11 2.96 5.75 9.34
N GLY A 12 3.23 6.50 8.29
CA GLY A 12 4.17 6.11 7.24
C GLY A 12 5.53 5.65 7.68
N GLU A 13 6.14 6.46 8.54
CA GLU A 13 7.49 6.25 9.05
C GLU A 13 7.58 4.92 9.80
N VAL A 14 6.59 4.67 10.66
CA VAL A 14 6.48 3.42 11.41
C VAL A 14 6.32 2.25 10.45
N LEU A 15 5.47 2.38 9.42
CA LEU A 15 5.30 1.33 8.42
C LEU A 15 6.61 1.03 7.68
N LEU A 16 7.30 2.05 7.17
CA LEU A 16 8.57 1.91 6.46
C LEU A 16 9.65 1.29 7.35
N GLY A 17 9.76 1.74 8.61
CA GLY A 17 10.69 1.17 9.58
C GLY A 17 10.41 -0.31 9.88
N LEU A 18 9.13 -0.70 9.94
CA LEU A 18 8.74 -2.10 10.12
C LEU A 18 9.06 -2.96 8.88
N LEU A 19 8.83 -2.42 7.68
CA LEU A 19 9.18 -3.09 6.42
C LEU A 19 10.69 -3.31 6.30
N GLN A 20 11.50 -2.31 6.65
CA GLN A 20 12.96 -2.43 6.64
C GLN A 20 13.48 -3.49 7.62
N LYS A 21 12.82 -3.65 8.77
CA LYS A 21 13.16 -4.66 9.77
C LYS A 21 12.60 -6.06 9.48
N SER A 22 11.78 -6.19 8.44
CA SER A 22 11.06 -7.44 8.11
C SER A 22 11.37 -7.90 6.69
N PRO A 23 12.61 -8.34 6.39
CA PRO A 23 13.05 -8.67 5.03
C PRO A 23 12.30 -9.84 4.38
N VAL A 24 11.63 -10.68 5.18
CA VAL A 24 10.89 -11.87 4.75
C VAL A 24 9.37 -11.69 4.82
N LEU A 25 8.90 -10.45 4.77
CA LEU A 25 7.48 -10.16 4.87
C LEU A 25 6.75 -10.51 3.56
N ASN A 26 5.84 -11.48 3.62
CA ASN A 26 5.01 -11.89 2.49
C ASN A 26 3.68 -11.15 2.42
N THR A 27 3.05 -10.90 3.58
CA THR A 27 1.74 -10.25 3.66
C THR A 27 1.77 -9.06 4.61
N LEU A 28 1.36 -7.91 4.10
CA LEU A 28 1.14 -6.71 4.88
C LEU A 28 -0.36 -6.38 4.92
N ILE A 29 -0.90 -6.19 6.12
CA ILE A 29 -2.28 -5.75 6.34
C ILE A 29 -2.22 -4.56 7.29
N PHE A 30 -2.89 -3.47 6.95
CA PHE A 30 -3.04 -2.34 7.88
C PHE A 30 -4.43 -1.75 7.80
N LYS A 31 -4.98 -1.36 8.95
CA LYS A 31 -6.32 -0.76 9.00
C LYS A 31 -6.36 0.64 8.41
N GLY A 32 -5.28 1.39 8.46
CA GLY A 32 -5.24 2.73 7.85
C GLY A 32 -3.90 3.38 8.05
N ILE A 33 -3.62 4.42 7.27
CA ILE A 33 -2.38 5.17 7.37
C ILE A 33 -2.67 6.61 7.67
N SER A 34 -2.02 7.11 8.71
CA SER A 34 -1.96 8.55 8.98
C SER A 34 -0.82 9.17 8.20
N LYS A 35 -0.87 10.50 8.02
CA LYS A 35 0.12 11.38 7.36
C LYS A 35 1.31 10.65 6.73
N PHE A 36 1.33 10.63 5.41
CA PHE A 36 2.44 10.10 4.62
C PHE A 36 3.04 11.22 3.78
N ASP A 37 4.23 11.68 4.15
CA ASP A 37 4.94 12.67 3.36
C ASP A 37 5.60 12.01 2.16
N GLN A 38 5.31 12.54 0.98
CA GLN A 38 5.90 12.07 -0.28
C GLN A 38 7.42 12.27 -0.31
N GLU A 39 7.94 13.27 0.40
CA GLU A 39 9.37 13.51 0.53
C GLU A 39 10.08 12.37 1.27
N LEU A 40 9.45 11.82 2.30
CA LEU A 40 9.95 10.64 3.01
C LEU A 40 9.98 9.41 2.11
N LEU A 41 8.98 9.22 1.24
CA LEU A 41 9.00 8.15 0.23
C LEU A 41 10.17 8.28 -0.75
N ASN A 42 10.39 9.49 -1.26
CA ASN A 42 11.42 9.74 -2.26
C ASN A 42 12.83 9.60 -1.67
N SER A 43 12.99 9.89 -0.36
CA SER A 43 14.27 9.76 0.34
C SER A 43 14.48 8.40 1.00
N ALA A 44 13.42 7.61 1.24
CA ALA A 44 13.54 6.35 1.95
C ALA A 44 14.15 5.26 1.06
N ALA A 45 15.14 4.54 1.59
CA ALA A 45 15.63 3.33 0.97
C ALA A 45 14.50 2.30 0.87
N VAL A 46 14.29 1.77 -0.34
CA VAL A 46 13.28 0.77 -0.63
C VAL A 46 13.52 -0.46 0.25
N PRO A 47 12.57 -0.85 1.12
CA PRO A 47 12.72 -2.02 1.95
C PRO A 47 12.92 -3.29 1.11
N GLY A 48 13.91 -4.09 1.44
CA GLY A 48 14.25 -5.30 0.66
C GLY A 48 13.08 -6.27 0.50
N CYS A 49 12.16 -6.33 1.46
CA CYS A 49 10.96 -7.17 1.38
C CYS A 49 10.05 -6.79 0.22
N LEU A 50 9.92 -5.52 -0.15
CA LEU A 50 9.10 -5.10 -1.30
C LEU A 50 9.59 -5.73 -2.60
N ALA A 51 10.91 -5.73 -2.80
CA ALA A 51 11.50 -6.23 -4.04
C ALA A 51 11.52 -7.76 -4.11
N SER A 52 11.48 -8.48 -2.98
CA SER A 52 11.84 -9.90 -2.95
C SER A 52 10.84 -10.86 -2.30
N THR A 53 9.97 -10.40 -1.39
CA THR A 53 9.08 -11.29 -0.63
C THR A 53 7.63 -10.83 -0.53
N LEU A 54 7.36 -9.52 -0.63
CA LEU A 54 6.03 -8.95 -0.40
C LEU A 54 5.07 -9.25 -1.55
N GLN A 55 4.19 -10.22 -1.34
CA GLN A 55 3.23 -10.69 -2.35
C GLN A 55 1.85 -10.06 -2.17
N VAL A 56 1.44 -9.77 -0.93
CA VAL A 56 0.07 -9.32 -0.63
C VAL A 56 0.09 -8.07 0.25
N VAL A 57 -0.61 -7.02 -0.19
CA VAL A 57 -0.81 -5.81 0.59
C VAL A 57 -2.31 -5.53 0.73
N LYS A 58 -2.79 -5.25 1.95
CA LYS A 58 -4.21 -4.99 2.23
C LYS A 58 -4.39 -3.69 3.00
N PHE A 59 -5.13 -2.76 2.40
CA PHE A 59 -5.56 -1.49 2.99
C PHE A 59 -6.97 -1.67 3.56
N GLY A 60 -7.12 -1.51 4.88
CA GLY A 60 -8.38 -1.79 5.59
C GLY A 60 -9.42 -0.66 5.59
N ASN A 61 -8.99 0.60 5.64
CA ASN A 61 -9.86 1.78 5.63
C ASN A 61 -9.29 2.81 4.67
N VAL A 62 -9.48 2.57 3.39
CA VAL A 62 -9.10 3.54 2.35
C VAL A 62 -10.11 4.66 2.37
N HIS A 63 -9.58 5.85 2.57
CA HIS A 63 -10.35 7.06 2.43
C HIS A 63 -10.37 7.43 0.94
N GLY A 64 -9.29 7.30 0.18
CA GLY A 64 -9.12 7.92 -1.12
C GLY A 64 -8.45 9.28 -0.95
N LEU A 65 -7.45 9.34 -0.07
CA LEU A 65 -6.61 10.51 0.15
C LEU A 65 -5.31 10.36 -0.64
N GLU A 66 -4.69 11.49 -1.01
CA GLU A 66 -3.47 11.47 -1.84
C GLU A 66 -2.33 10.67 -1.20
N HIS A 67 -2.19 10.72 0.12
CA HIS A 67 -1.15 9.99 0.84
C HIS A 67 -1.32 8.46 0.75
N GLU A 68 -2.56 7.96 0.72
CA GLU A 68 -2.84 6.53 0.51
C GLU A 68 -2.52 6.15 -0.94
N LEU A 69 -2.78 7.05 -1.88
CA LEU A 69 -2.50 6.86 -3.30
C LEU A 69 -1.00 6.80 -3.57
N PHE A 70 -0.23 7.72 -2.98
CA PHE A 70 1.23 7.73 -3.09
C PHE A 70 1.85 6.46 -2.52
N LEU A 71 1.36 5.99 -1.38
CA LEU A 71 1.84 4.75 -0.81
C LEU A 71 1.49 3.54 -1.68
N ALA A 72 0.26 3.45 -2.16
CA ALA A 72 -0.15 2.37 -3.07
C ALA A 72 0.71 2.36 -4.35
N LYS A 73 0.97 3.56 -4.91
CA LYS A 73 1.90 3.72 -6.03
C LYS A 73 3.31 3.22 -5.67
N PHE A 74 3.84 3.61 -4.51
CA PHE A 74 5.15 3.14 -4.05
C PHE A 74 5.23 1.61 -3.96
N PHE A 75 4.19 0.96 -3.41
CA PHE A 75 4.11 -0.50 -3.39
C PHE A 75 4.03 -1.11 -4.80
N MET A 76 3.35 -0.48 -5.74
CA MET A 76 3.27 -0.96 -7.11
C MET A 76 4.59 -0.82 -7.87
N GLU A 77 5.31 0.28 -7.67
CA GLU A 77 6.57 0.55 -8.36
C GLU A 77 7.73 -0.31 -7.82
N ASN A 78 7.74 -0.59 -6.52
CA ASN A 78 8.83 -1.31 -5.86
C ASN A 78 8.50 -2.78 -5.54
N GLY A 79 7.22 -3.15 -5.61
CA GLY A 79 6.70 -4.49 -5.34
C GLY A 79 6.89 -5.45 -6.50
N MET A 80 8.12 -5.86 -6.79
CA MET A 80 8.45 -6.69 -7.97
C MET A 80 7.76 -8.07 -7.94
N VAL A 81 7.54 -8.62 -6.73
CA VAL A 81 6.85 -9.91 -6.51
C VAL A 81 5.42 -9.72 -6.01
N LEU A 82 4.89 -8.50 -6.10
CA LEU A 82 3.56 -8.19 -5.58
C LEU A 82 2.48 -8.81 -6.48
N GLU A 83 1.78 -9.79 -5.93
CA GLU A 83 0.72 -10.52 -6.63
C GLU A 83 -0.64 -9.83 -6.45
N ARG A 84 -0.91 -9.29 -5.26
CA ARG A 84 -2.24 -8.77 -4.92
C ARG A 84 -2.19 -7.55 -4.00
N MET A 85 -2.98 -6.54 -4.37
CA MET A 85 -3.27 -5.38 -3.53
C MET A 85 -4.78 -5.29 -3.30
N SER A 86 -5.21 -5.34 -2.06
CA SER A 86 -6.63 -5.23 -1.69
C SER A 86 -6.90 -3.91 -0.98
N PHE A 87 -8.02 -3.28 -1.32
CA PHE A 87 -8.46 -2.01 -0.77
C PHE A 87 -9.88 -2.17 -0.23
N SER A 88 -10.07 -1.87 1.05
CA SER A 88 -11.37 -1.85 1.70
C SER A 88 -11.75 -0.40 1.95
N ALA A 89 -12.80 0.07 1.26
CA ALA A 89 -13.28 1.44 1.36
C ALA A 89 -14.14 1.62 2.61
N VAL A 90 -14.10 2.81 3.20
CA VAL A 90 -14.97 3.13 4.33
C VAL A 90 -16.38 3.41 3.81
N ARG A 91 -17.38 2.65 4.28
CA ARG A 91 -18.79 2.69 3.82
C ARG A 91 -19.47 4.06 3.80
N TRP A 92 -18.95 5.03 4.54
CA TRP A 92 -19.57 6.36 4.72
C TRP A 92 -18.98 7.44 3.80
N ARG A 93 -18.01 7.09 2.95
CA ARG A 93 -17.37 8.06 2.05
C ARG A 93 -18.11 8.17 0.72
N ARG A 94 -17.96 9.33 0.06
CA ARG A 94 -18.48 9.55 -1.29
C ARG A 94 -17.84 8.57 -2.26
N GLU A 95 -18.68 7.82 -2.95
CA GLU A 95 -18.30 6.83 -3.97
C GLU A 95 -17.41 7.45 -5.05
N GLU A 96 -17.67 8.71 -5.41
CA GLU A 96 -16.89 9.52 -6.35
C GLU A 96 -15.38 9.57 -6.00
N LEU A 97 -15.03 9.75 -4.73
CA LEU A 97 -13.63 9.82 -4.30
C LEU A 97 -12.92 8.47 -4.37
N ILE A 98 -13.66 7.38 -4.16
CA ILE A 98 -13.14 6.02 -4.26
C ILE A 98 -12.96 5.64 -5.73
N GLU A 99 -13.89 6.02 -6.60
CA GLU A 99 -13.75 5.82 -8.04
C GLU A 99 -12.59 6.66 -8.61
N GLU A 100 -12.43 7.93 -8.24
CA GLU A 100 -11.27 8.74 -8.66
C GLU A 100 -9.94 8.11 -8.19
N PHE A 101 -9.89 7.64 -6.93
CA PHE A 101 -8.74 6.93 -6.39
C PHE A 101 -8.42 5.65 -7.20
N LYS A 102 -9.45 4.88 -7.53
CA LYS A 102 -9.35 3.64 -8.31
C LYS A 102 -8.88 3.92 -9.74
N GLU A 103 -9.42 4.94 -10.41
CA GLU A 103 -8.97 5.37 -11.74
C GLU A 103 -7.49 5.78 -11.72
N LYS A 104 -7.07 6.57 -10.74
CA LYS A 104 -5.66 6.95 -10.57
C LYS A 104 -4.78 5.72 -10.35
N LEU A 105 -5.18 4.76 -9.50
CA LEU A 105 -4.44 3.51 -9.32
C LEU A 105 -4.32 2.69 -10.61
N TYR A 106 -5.40 2.56 -11.38
CA TYR A 106 -5.34 1.86 -12.66
C TYR A 106 -4.45 2.56 -13.68
N SER A 107 -4.37 3.89 -13.64
CA SER A 107 -3.45 4.66 -14.49
C SER A 107 -1.98 4.32 -14.16
N PHE A 108 -1.64 4.15 -12.88
CA PHE A 108 -0.30 3.73 -12.45
C PHE A 108 -0.02 2.27 -12.80
N LYS A 109 -1.01 1.38 -12.61
CA LYS A 109 -0.88 -0.04 -12.92
C LYS A 109 -0.49 -0.28 -14.38
N LYS A 110 -1.05 0.48 -15.33
CA LYS A 110 -0.78 0.34 -16.78
C LYS A 110 0.70 0.44 -17.15
N GLY A 111 1.54 1.07 -16.31
CA GLY A 111 2.96 1.26 -16.60
C GLY A 111 3.94 0.38 -15.82
N VAL A 112 3.57 -0.14 -14.64
CA VAL A 112 4.60 -0.54 -13.65
C VAL A 112 4.31 -1.82 -12.86
N SER A 113 3.06 -2.32 -12.81
CA SER A 113 2.75 -3.43 -11.88
C SER A 113 1.78 -4.47 -12.46
N PHE A 114 2.09 -5.75 -12.24
CA PHE A 114 1.21 -6.87 -12.58
C PHE A 114 0.22 -7.23 -11.45
N ALA A 115 0.31 -6.55 -10.30
CA ALA A 115 -0.50 -6.89 -9.12
C ALA A 115 -2.00 -6.79 -9.38
N ILE A 116 -2.76 -7.79 -8.91
CA ILE A 116 -4.23 -7.80 -8.96
C ILE A 116 -4.75 -6.77 -7.95
N LEU A 117 -5.57 -5.82 -8.41
CA LEU A 117 -6.21 -4.83 -7.53
C LEU A 117 -7.61 -5.32 -7.19
N GLU A 118 -7.87 -5.57 -5.91
CA GLU A 118 -9.19 -5.94 -5.41
C GLU A 118 -9.75 -4.79 -4.57
N PHE A 119 -11.00 -4.40 -4.84
CA PHE A 119 -11.72 -3.39 -4.06
C PHE A 119 -12.91 -4.04 -3.36
N ARG A 120 -13.07 -3.77 -2.06
CA ARG A 120 -14.20 -4.22 -1.24
C ARG A 120 -14.92 -2.99 -0.67
N TYR A 121 -16.25 -3.02 -0.77
CA TYR A 121 -17.18 -1.97 -0.32
C TYR A 121 -18.01 -2.48 0.87
#